data_AF-A0A9W6C1D1-F1
#
_entry.id   AF-A0A9W6C1D1-F1
#
_cell.length_a   1.000
_cell.length_b   1.000
_cell.length_c   1.000
_cell.angle_alpha   90.00
_cell.angle_beta   90.00
_cell.angle_gamma   90.00
#
_symmetry.space_group_name_H-M   'P 1'
#
loop_
_entity.id
_entity.type
_entity.pdbx_description
1 polymer ?
#
loop_
_entity_poly.entity_id
_entity_poly.type
_entity_poly.pdbx_seq_one_letter_code
_entity_poly.pdbx_strand_id
1 'polypeptide(L)'
;MQKYQRPPPRYNGVLVRSSISWAKCTRPNRLLAPSARASKENAGELPWATVDYYTKKRERLKDEFGNLIHNERTIKEPAAWTQDAKMALAIQVVARETPDVSEEELRVNLLQLQTLLPDLKPGPTAKHADVVRVAARLGTAAENLLVLRDELPDLNVSHLCAGCPQLLLGPPEQLAADVRQTKALLGPCGPAAFRQLLGEYPQLLRPANATALLDEVARLFGLRGGEGGGGGGGGGAVEAARMRAAALLGRNPGLAGPAASLTSQTRGERDPEYLADTTRAGG
;
A
#
# COMPACT_ATOMS: atom_id res chain seq x y z
N MET A 1 -49.67 26.84 -41.60
CA MET A 1 -48.31 26.76 -41.00
C MET A 1 -48.30 25.67 -39.92
N GLN A 2 -47.92 24.45 -40.30
CA GLN A 2 -47.86 23.30 -39.39
C GLN A 2 -46.52 23.30 -38.65
N LYS A 3 -46.57 23.31 -37.31
CA LYS A 3 -45.38 23.24 -36.44
C LYS A 3 -44.89 21.79 -36.38
N TYR A 4 -43.70 21.55 -36.95
CA TYR A 4 -42.97 20.30 -36.85
C TYR A 4 -42.58 20.04 -35.39
N GLN A 5 -43.17 19.03 -34.75
CA GLN A 5 -42.68 18.49 -33.47
C GLN A 5 -41.62 17.43 -33.76
N ARG A 6 -40.39 17.65 -33.28
CA ARG A 6 -39.32 16.65 -33.36
C ARG A 6 -39.60 15.51 -32.36
N PRO A 7 -39.47 14.24 -32.75
CA PRO A 7 -39.53 13.13 -31.80
C PRO A 7 -38.27 13.09 -30.93
N PRO A 8 -38.37 12.61 -29.68
CA PRO A 8 -37.23 12.48 -28.77
C PRO A 8 -36.24 11.39 -29.23
N PRO A 9 -34.96 11.50 -28.87
CA PRO A 9 -33.95 10.51 -29.23
C PRO A 9 -34.22 9.18 -28.52
N ARG A 10 -34.24 8.09 -29.31
CA ARG A 10 -34.27 6.72 -28.79
C ARG A 10 -32.89 6.36 -28.25
N TYR A 11 -32.75 6.33 -26.93
CA TYR A 11 -31.60 5.73 -26.26
C TYR A 11 -31.67 4.21 -26.41
N ASN A 12 -30.83 3.64 -27.28
CA ASN A 12 -30.55 2.22 -27.29
C ASN A 12 -29.62 1.90 -26.12
N GLY A 13 -30.21 1.61 -24.96
CA GLY A 13 -29.51 1.07 -23.79
C GLY A 13 -29.01 -0.34 -24.09
N VAL A 14 -27.77 -0.46 -24.56
CA VAL A 14 -27.05 -1.73 -24.58
C VAL A 14 -26.68 -2.04 -23.12
N LEU A 15 -27.51 -2.86 -22.49
CA LEU A 15 -27.24 -3.51 -21.21
C LEU A 15 -26.04 -4.46 -21.41
N VAL A 16 -24.83 -3.94 -21.19
CA VAL A 16 -23.65 -4.79 -20.93
C VAL A 16 -23.87 -5.41 -19.56
N ARG A 17 -24.36 -6.66 -19.56
CA ARG A 17 -24.37 -7.52 -18.37
C ARG A 17 -22.92 -7.91 -18.06
N SER A 18 -22.20 -7.07 -17.33
CA SER A 18 -21.02 -7.50 -16.59
C SER A 18 -21.49 -8.30 -15.37
N SER A 19 -21.60 -9.62 -15.53
CA SER A 19 -21.83 -10.52 -14.40
C SER A 19 -20.56 -10.58 -13.55
N ILE A 20 -20.46 -9.72 -12.54
CA ILE A 20 -19.53 -9.93 -11.45
C ILE A 20 -20.38 -10.27 -10.22
N SER A 21 -20.50 -11.57 -9.95
CA SER A 21 -21.27 -12.09 -8.82
C SER A 21 -20.46 -12.02 -7.52
N TRP A 22 -20.80 -11.09 -6.63
CA TRP A 22 -20.30 -11.08 -5.24
C TRP A 22 -21.42 -11.20 -4.19
N ALA A 23 -22.65 -11.49 -4.59
CA ALA A 23 -23.76 -11.65 -3.66
C ALA A 23 -24.77 -12.71 -4.12
N LYS A 24 -24.73 -13.87 -3.47
CA LYS A 24 -25.88 -14.71 -3.07
C LYS A 24 -25.35 -15.90 -2.27
N CYS A 25 -25.18 -15.72 -0.96
CA CYS A 25 -25.09 -16.84 -0.03
C CYS A 25 -26.07 -16.61 1.12
N THR A 26 -27.35 -16.74 0.81
CA THR A 26 -28.37 -17.06 1.81
C THR A 26 -28.38 -18.56 2.06
N ARG A 27 -27.97 -18.92 3.29
CA ARG A 27 -28.48 -20.03 4.13
C ARG A 27 -28.02 -21.48 3.86
N PRO A 28 -28.16 -22.34 4.90
CA PRO A 28 -27.11 -23.23 5.38
C PRO A 28 -27.18 -24.61 4.74
N ASN A 29 -26.06 -25.32 4.68
CA ASN A 29 -26.19 -26.77 4.69
C ASN A 29 -25.08 -27.48 5.47
N ARG A 30 -25.60 -28.23 6.44
CA ARG A 30 -24.99 -29.33 7.15
C ARG A 30 -24.81 -30.48 6.14
N LEU A 31 -23.83 -31.34 6.45
CA LEU A 31 -23.62 -32.70 5.95
C LEU A 31 -22.59 -32.92 4.83
N LEU A 32 -21.49 -33.53 5.28
CA LEU A 32 -20.85 -34.74 4.74
C LEU A 32 -19.95 -34.59 3.51
N ALA A 33 -18.65 -34.68 3.77
CA ALA A 33 -17.74 -35.44 2.92
C ALA A 33 -16.99 -36.46 3.80
N PRO A 34 -17.03 -37.77 3.49
CA PRO A 34 -16.24 -38.79 4.14
C PRO A 34 -14.87 -38.97 3.45
N SER A 35 -14.00 -39.71 4.11
CA SER A 35 -12.81 -40.38 3.56
C SER A 35 -11.47 -39.63 3.61
N ALA A 36 -10.81 -39.75 4.76
CA ALA A 36 -9.44 -40.27 4.83
C ALA A 36 -9.22 -40.90 6.23
N ARG A 37 -10.00 -41.93 6.55
CA ARG A 37 -9.69 -42.84 7.67
C ARG A 37 -8.92 -44.02 7.10
N ALA A 38 -7.61 -43.89 7.11
CA ALA A 38 -6.71 -45.04 7.10
C ALA A 38 -5.84 -44.92 8.37
N SER A 39 -6.14 -45.80 9.32
CA SER A 39 -5.31 -46.22 10.46
C SER A 39 -4.82 -45.15 11.44
N LYS A 40 -5.68 -44.77 12.40
CA LYS A 40 -5.30 -44.29 13.74
C LYS A 40 -6.31 -44.75 14.79
N GLU A 41 -6.58 -46.05 14.82
CA GLU A 41 -7.17 -46.67 16.01
C GLU A 41 -5.97 -47.19 16.83
N ASN A 42 -5.87 -46.78 18.10
CA ASN A 42 -4.84 -47.09 19.12
C ASN A 42 -3.84 -45.99 19.50
N ALA A 43 -3.93 -44.75 19.00
CA ALA A 43 -3.06 -43.65 19.48
C ALA A 43 -3.65 -42.87 20.69
N GLY A 44 -4.79 -43.30 21.24
CA GLY A 44 -5.55 -42.54 22.25
C GLY A 44 -5.31 -42.90 23.73
N GLU A 45 -4.45 -43.88 24.06
CA GLU A 45 -4.37 -44.45 25.42
C GLU A 45 -3.06 -44.21 26.18
N LEU A 46 -2.15 -43.38 25.66
CA LEU A 46 -0.90 -43.08 26.38
C LEU A 46 -1.02 -41.71 27.09
N PRO A 47 -0.81 -41.62 28.42
CA PRO A 47 -0.98 -40.36 29.18
C PRO A 47 0.04 -39.27 28.81
N TRP A 48 1.06 -39.64 28.03
CA TRP A 48 2.08 -38.75 27.44
C TRP A 48 1.86 -38.53 25.93
N ALA A 49 0.75 -39.01 25.37
CA ALA A 49 0.39 -38.71 23.99
C ALA A 49 0.24 -37.20 23.83
N THR A 50 1.23 -36.59 23.19
CA THR A 50 1.23 -35.17 22.86
C THR A 50 -0.06 -34.85 22.11
N VAL A 51 -0.87 -33.95 22.68
CA VAL A 51 -2.05 -33.39 22.02
C VAL A 51 -1.63 -32.94 20.63
N ASP A 52 -2.38 -33.37 19.59
CA ASP A 52 -2.11 -32.99 18.20
C ASP A 52 -1.95 -31.46 18.13
N TYR A 53 -0.70 -31.01 17.98
CA TYR A 53 -0.38 -29.59 17.96
C TYR A 53 -0.79 -29.03 16.60
N TYR A 54 -1.99 -28.42 16.57
CA TYR A 54 -2.48 -27.70 15.40
C TYR A 54 -1.62 -26.45 15.17
N THR A 55 -0.60 -26.60 14.33
CA THR A 55 0.20 -25.45 13.91
C THR A 55 -0.65 -24.58 12.97
N LYS A 56 -0.59 -23.25 13.13
CA LYS A 56 -1.19 -22.29 12.18
C LYS A 56 -0.55 -22.36 10.77
N LYS A 57 0.44 -23.24 10.57
CA LYS A 57 1.16 -23.39 9.32
C LYS A 57 0.58 -24.53 8.48
N ARG A 58 0.25 -24.23 7.22
CA ARG A 58 -0.24 -25.17 6.20
C ARG A 58 0.87 -26.15 5.79
N GLU A 59 2.08 -25.64 5.58
CA GLU A 59 3.32 -26.40 5.33
C GLU A 59 4.49 -25.71 6.03
N ARG A 60 5.42 -26.46 6.62
CA ARG A 60 6.64 -25.88 7.23
C ARG A 60 7.75 -25.77 6.19
N LEU A 61 7.61 -24.80 5.29
CA LEU A 61 8.67 -24.48 4.34
C LEU A 61 9.83 -23.78 5.07
N LYS A 62 11.05 -24.19 4.76
CA LYS A 62 12.28 -23.58 5.24
C LYS A 62 13.10 -23.06 4.07
N ASP A 63 13.84 -21.98 4.27
CA ASP A 63 14.84 -21.52 3.31
C ASP A 63 16.12 -22.39 3.37
N GLU A 64 17.10 -22.06 2.52
CA GLU A 64 18.41 -22.74 2.48
C GLU A 64 19.22 -22.62 3.78
N PHE A 65 18.85 -21.67 4.66
CA PHE A 65 19.46 -21.44 5.96
C PHE A 65 18.65 -22.07 7.12
N GLY A 66 17.57 -22.79 6.81
CA GLY A 66 16.71 -23.44 7.80
C GLY A 66 15.71 -22.53 8.50
N ASN A 67 15.62 -21.24 8.12
CA ASN A 67 14.62 -20.32 8.63
C ASN A 67 13.25 -20.67 8.06
N LEU A 68 12.21 -20.54 8.89
CA LEU A 68 10.86 -20.78 8.42
C LEU A 68 10.46 -19.64 7.47
N ILE A 69 10.05 -20.00 6.26
CA ILE A 69 9.48 -19.03 5.32
C ILE A 69 8.08 -18.68 5.85
N HIS A 70 7.80 -17.40 6.05
CA HIS A 70 6.50 -16.90 6.49
C HIS A 70 5.81 -16.23 5.31
N ASN A 71 5.09 -17.01 4.49
CA ASN A 71 4.30 -16.47 3.39
C ASN A 71 2.84 -16.95 3.44
N GLU A 72 1.99 -16.41 2.56
CA GLU A 72 0.57 -16.79 2.45
C GLU A 72 0.36 -18.28 2.15
N ARG A 73 1.37 -18.98 1.60
CA ARG A 73 1.33 -20.44 1.39
C ARG A 73 1.64 -21.21 2.66
N THR A 74 2.43 -20.62 3.57
CA THR A 74 2.83 -21.21 4.84
C THR A 74 1.75 -21.07 5.90
N ILE A 75 0.93 -20.01 5.88
CA ILE A 75 -0.10 -19.78 6.91
C ILE A 75 -1.43 -20.40 6.46
N LYS A 76 -1.99 -21.31 7.26
CA LYS A 76 -3.33 -21.86 7.02
C LYS A 76 -4.36 -20.83 7.50
N GLU A 77 -4.79 -19.94 6.62
CA GLU A 77 -5.95 -19.08 6.92
C GLU A 77 -7.20 -19.96 7.14
N PRO A 78 -8.11 -19.57 8.04
CA PRO A 78 -9.40 -20.25 8.17
C PRO A 78 -10.10 -20.29 6.82
N ALA A 79 -10.77 -21.41 6.49
CA ALA A 79 -11.44 -21.57 5.18
C ALA A 79 -12.48 -20.46 4.87
N ALA A 80 -13.02 -19.81 5.91
CA ALA A 80 -13.97 -18.71 5.78
C ALA A 80 -13.32 -17.32 5.58
N TRP A 81 -11.99 -17.18 5.69
CA TRP A 81 -11.27 -15.90 5.63
C TRP A 81 -10.86 -15.53 4.20
N THR A 82 -11.84 -15.53 3.29
CA THR A 82 -11.63 -15.19 1.87
C THR A 82 -11.36 -13.69 1.69
N GLN A 83 -10.88 -13.29 0.50
CA GLN A 83 -10.71 -11.87 0.15
C GLN A 83 -12.04 -11.10 0.28
N ASP A 84 -13.16 -11.74 -0.05
CA ASP A 84 -14.50 -11.16 0.05
C ASP A 84 -14.90 -10.95 1.51
N ALA A 85 -14.58 -11.92 2.38
CA ALA A 85 -14.83 -11.79 3.81
C ALA A 85 -13.98 -10.65 4.40
N LYS A 86 -12.72 -10.51 3.98
CA LYS A 86 -11.83 -9.40 4.35
C LYS A 86 -12.39 -8.06 3.86
N MET A 87 -12.89 -7.99 2.64
CA MET A 87 -13.50 -6.79 2.07
C MET A 87 -14.81 -6.43 2.76
N ALA A 88 -15.69 -7.40 3.00
CA ALA A 88 -16.95 -7.21 3.70
C ALA A 88 -16.73 -6.69 5.13
N LEU A 89 -15.74 -7.26 5.84
CA LEU A 89 -15.35 -6.75 7.16
C LEU A 89 -14.78 -5.33 7.07
N ALA A 90 -13.94 -5.04 6.08
CA ALA A 90 -13.39 -3.70 5.89
C ALA A 90 -14.50 -2.66 5.65
N ILE A 91 -15.52 -2.99 4.85
CA ILE A 91 -16.72 -2.15 4.66
C ILE A 91 -17.42 -1.88 5.98
N GLN A 92 -17.70 -2.92 6.78
CA GLN A 92 -18.36 -2.78 8.08
C GLN A 92 -17.55 -1.90 9.04
N VAL A 93 -16.22 -2.07 9.07
CA VAL A 93 -15.34 -1.29 9.95
C VAL A 93 -15.31 0.18 9.50
N VAL A 94 -15.12 0.45 8.21
CA VAL A 94 -15.02 1.83 7.70
C VAL A 94 -16.36 2.56 7.77
N ALA A 95 -17.49 1.89 7.55
CA ALA A 95 -18.81 2.49 7.74
C ALA A 95 -19.04 2.95 9.19
N ARG A 96 -18.45 2.24 10.18
CA ARG A 96 -18.49 2.66 11.58
C ARG A 96 -17.52 3.81 11.89
N GLU A 97 -16.39 3.88 11.18
CA GLU A 97 -15.44 5.00 11.28
C GLU A 97 -15.97 6.29 10.63
N THR A 98 -16.81 6.15 9.59
CA THR A 98 -17.32 7.27 8.78
C THR A 98 -18.85 7.27 8.82
N PRO A 99 -19.47 7.84 9.86
CA PRO A 99 -20.91 7.72 10.10
C PRO A 99 -21.79 8.34 9.00
N ASP A 100 -21.21 9.20 8.16
CA ASP A 100 -21.93 9.86 7.06
C ASP A 100 -22.12 8.95 5.82
N VAL A 101 -21.49 7.76 5.78
CA VAL A 101 -21.53 6.87 4.61
C VAL A 101 -22.00 5.47 4.99
N SER A 102 -23.09 5.01 4.36
CA SER A 102 -23.66 3.67 4.61
C SER A 102 -22.82 2.53 3.99
N GLU A 103 -22.99 1.30 4.48
CA GLU A 103 -22.32 0.13 3.88
C GLU A 103 -22.72 -0.09 2.42
N GLU A 104 -24.00 0.11 2.09
CA GLU A 104 -24.52 0.00 0.72
C GLU A 104 -23.88 1.03 -0.21
N GLU A 105 -23.76 2.27 0.25
CA GLU A 105 -23.10 3.34 -0.49
C GLU A 105 -21.61 3.06 -0.69
N LEU A 106 -20.90 2.56 0.33
CA LEU A 106 -19.51 2.12 0.19
C LEU A 106 -19.35 1.04 -0.86
N ARG A 107 -20.28 0.09 -0.97
CA ARG A 107 -20.25 -0.95 -2.02
C ARG A 107 -20.40 -0.35 -3.42
N VAL A 108 -21.28 0.62 -3.59
CA VAL A 108 -21.44 1.34 -4.88
C VAL A 108 -20.18 2.13 -5.20
N ASN A 109 -19.65 2.89 -4.24
CA ASN A 109 -18.45 3.70 -4.42
C ASN A 109 -17.22 2.84 -4.71
N LEU A 110 -17.11 1.64 -4.13
CA LEU A 110 -16.04 0.69 -4.43
C LEU A 110 -16.07 0.24 -5.90
N LEU A 111 -17.26 -0.03 -6.46
CA LEU A 111 -17.39 -0.40 -7.87
C LEU A 111 -16.99 0.75 -8.80
N GLN A 112 -17.38 1.98 -8.44
CA GLN A 112 -16.98 3.17 -9.17
C GLN A 112 -15.46 3.40 -9.08
N LEU A 113 -14.90 3.26 -7.88
CA LEU A 113 -13.47 3.38 -7.63
C LEU A 113 -12.66 2.35 -8.44
N GLN A 114 -13.11 1.11 -8.52
CA GLN A 114 -12.47 0.08 -9.34
C GLN A 114 -12.55 0.37 -10.85
N THR A 115 -13.58 1.09 -11.28
CA THR A 115 -13.69 1.56 -12.67
C THR A 115 -12.71 2.68 -12.96
N LEU A 116 -12.48 3.58 -11.99
CA LEU A 116 -11.51 4.68 -12.10
C LEU A 116 -10.05 4.22 -11.92
N LEU A 117 -9.81 3.26 -11.01
CA LEU A 117 -8.49 2.76 -10.63
C LEU A 117 -8.46 1.23 -10.67
N PRO A 118 -8.33 0.63 -11.88
CA PRO A 118 -8.36 -0.82 -12.04
C PRO A 118 -7.17 -1.53 -11.36
N ASP A 119 -6.06 -0.82 -11.11
CA ASP A 119 -4.89 -1.38 -10.42
C ASP A 119 -5.02 -1.33 -8.89
N LEU A 120 -5.96 -0.54 -8.35
CA LEU A 120 -6.17 -0.41 -6.91
C LEU A 120 -6.90 -1.65 -6.38
N LYS A 121 -6.11 -2.69 -6.10
CA LYS A 121 -6.57 -3.96 -5.54
C LYS A 121 -5.94 -4.18 -4.18
N PRO A 122 -6.66 -4.80 -3.24
CA PRO A 122 -6.06 -5.21 -1.97
C PRO A 122 -4.86 -6.14 -2.20
N GLY A 123 -3.77 -5.90 -1.47
CA GLY A 123 -2.52 -6.62 -1.61
C GLY A 123 -1.51 -6.22 -0.53
N PRO A 124 -0.21 -6.50 -0.74
CA PRO A 124 0.83 -6.16 0.23
C PRO A 124 0.97 -4.65 0.48
N THR A 125 0.74 -3.83 -0.55
CA THR A 125 0.88 -2.36 -0.51
C THR A 125 -0.39 -1.66 -0.05
N ALA A 126 -1.55 -2.14 -0.50
CA ALA A 126 -2.86 -1.56 -0.21
C ALA A 126 -3.69 -2.54 0.62
N LYS A 127 -4.01 -2.21 1.88
CA LYS A 127 -4.88 -3.06 2.69
C LYS A 127 -6.34 -2.88 2.24
N HIS A 128 -7.17 -3.88 2.51
CA HIS A 128 -8.62 -3.82 2.26
C HIS A 128 -9.25 -2.55 2.84
N ALA A 129 -8.94 -2.24 4.10
CA ALA A 129 -9.44 -1.04 4.76
C ALA A 129 -8.98 0.26 4.07
N ASP A 130 -7.76 0.31 3.53
CA ASP A 130 -7.26 1.50 2.82
C ASP A 130 -8.06 1.74 1.54
N VAL A 131 -8.32 0.67 0.76
CA VAL A 131 -9.15 0.75 -0.46
C VAL A 131 -10.57 1.22 -0.12
N VAL A 132 -11.18 0.68 0.94
CA VAL A 132 -12.52 1.09 1.38
C VAL A 132 -12.54 2.53 1.87
N ARG A 133 -11.52 3.00 2.59
CA ARG A 133 -11.43 4.41 3.00
C ARG A 133 -11.32 5.37 1.82
N VAL A 134 -10.64 4.97 0.75
CA VAL A 134 -10.61 5.76 -0.50
C VAL A 134 -12.01 5.80 -1.12
N ALA A 135 -12.72 4.67 -1.14
CA ALA A 135 -14.10 4.64 -1.65
C ALA A 135 -15.08 5.46 -0.78
N ALA A 136 -14.87 5.52 0.53
CA ALA A 136 -15.64 6.37 1.43
C ALA A 136 -15.48 7.87 1.11
N ARG A 137 -14.35 8.25 0.51
CA ARG A 137 -14.02 9.63 0.10
C ARG A 137 -13.89 9.74 -1.42
N LEU A 138 -14.80 9.11 -2.16
CA LEU A 138 -14.69 9.02 -3.62
C LEU A 138 -14.58 10.37 -4.32
N GLY A 139 -15.31 11.41 -3.85
CA GLY A 139 -15.22 12.76 -4.40
C GLY A 139 -13.81 13.34 -4.28
N THR A 140 -13.24 13.36 -3.06
CA THR A 140 -11.85 13.79 -2.81
C THR A 140 -10.84 12.94 -3.57
N ALA A 141 -11.06 11.63 -3.66
CA ALA A 141 -10.20 10.74 -4.43
C ALA A 141 -10.21 11.11 -5.92
N ALA A 142 -11.38 11.41 -6.51
CA ALA A 142 -11.49 11.81 -7.90
C ALA A 142 -10.78 13.16 -8.17
N GLU A 143 -10.91 14.14 -7.29
CA GLU A 143 -10.18 15.40 -7.38
C GLU A 143 -8.66 15.19 -7.31
N ASN A 144 -8.20 14.36 -6.38
CA ASN A 144 -6.79 13.99 -6.26
C ASN A 144 -6.26 13.28 -7.52
N LEU A 145 -7.08 12.44 -8.16
CA LEU A 145 -6.70 11.81 -9.42
C LEU A 145 -6.52 12.82 -10.56
N LEU A 146 -7.37 13.85 -10.63
CA LEU A 146 -7.21 14.94 -11.59
C LEU A 146 -5.92 15.71 -11.33
N VAL A 147 -5.64 16.08 -10.07
CA VAL A 147 -4.37 16.72 -9.68
C VAL A 147 -3.17 15.89 -10.11
N LEU A 148 -3.18 14.58 -9.82
CA LEU A 148 -2.10 13.68 -10.22
C LEU A 148 -1.98 13.58 -11.75
N ARG A 149 -3.09 13.59 -12.48
CA ARG A 149 -3.08 13.52 -13.94
C ARG A 149 -2.53 14.78 -14.58
N ASP A 150 -2.86 15.95 -14.04
CA ASP A 150 -2.41 17.24 -14.52
C ASP A 150 -0.92 17.47 -14.20
N GLU A 151 -0.51 17.11 -12.98
CA GLU A 151 0.88 17.28 -12.56
C GLU A 151 1.79 16.17 -13.13
N LEU A 152 1.32 14.94 -13.30
CA LEU A 152 2.14 13.80 -13.72
C LEU A 152 1.56 13.11 -14.97
N PRO A 153 1.46 13.80 -16.12
CA PRO A 153 0.77 13.29 -17.31
C PRO A 153 1.42 12.05 -17.91
N ASP A 154 2.73 11.88 -17.71
CA ASP A 154 3.52 10.78 -18.27
C ASP A 154 3.56 9.53 -17.37
N LEU A 155 2.91 9.57 -16.20
CA LEU A 155 2.89 8.46 -15.24
C LEU A 155 1.54 7.74 -15.24
N ASN A 156 1.59 6.43 -14.99
CA ASN A 156 0.38 5.66 -14.73
C ASN A 156 -0.13 5.97 -13.31
N VAL A 157 -1.06 6.93 -13.22
CA VAL A 157 -1.68 7.36 -11.96
C VAL A 157 -2.37 6.21 -11.23
N SER A 158 -3.00 5.28 -11.95
CA SER A 158 -3.66 4.11 -11.36
C SER A 158 -2.65 3.23 -10.61
N HIS A 159 -1.51 2.93 -11.23
CA HIS A 159 -0.42 2.19 -10.59
C HIS A 159 0.18 2.94 -9.39
N LEU A 160 0.39 4.25 -9.49
CA LEU A 160 0.89 5.07 -8.38
C LEU A 160 -0.04 4.99 -7.16
N CYS A 161 -1.34 5.14 -7.39
CA CYS A 161 -2.34 5.09 -6.33
C CYS A 161 -2.48 3.69 -5.71
N ALA A 162 -2.30 2.62 -6.50
CA ALA A 162 -2.28 1.26 -5.98
C ALA A 162 -1.09 1.00 -5.02
N GLY A 163 0.06 1.62 -5.29
CA GLY A 163 1.22 1.55 -4.40
C GLY A 163 1.11 2.43 -3.15
N CYS A 164 0.39 3.56 -3.23
CA CYS A 164 0.18 4.45 -2.09
C CYS A 164 -1.24 5.04 -2.05
N PRO A 165 -2.26 4.26 -1.62
CA PRO A 165 -3.66 4.71 -1.63
C PRO A 165 -3.90 5.94 -0.74
N GLN A 166 -3.05 6.14 0.26
CA GLN A 166 -3.09 7.26 1.20
C GLN A 166 -2.95 8.63 0.52
N LEU A 167 -2.42 8.69 -0.71
CA LEU A 167 -2.35 9.92 -1.50
C LEU A 167 -3.74 10.46 -1.87
N LEU A 168 -4.75 9.58 -1.94
CA LEU A 168 -6.10 9.93 -2.37
C LEU A 168 -7.01 10.40 -1.22
N LEU A 169 -6.55 10.30 0.03
CA LEU A 169 -7.36 10.60 1.22
C LEU A 169 -7.21 12.03 1.73
N GLY A 170 -6.13 12.72 1.33
CA GLY A 170 -5.81 14.08 1.75
C GLY A 170 -6.49 15.15 0.89
N PRO A 171 -6.40 16.42 1.29
CA PRO A 171 -6.93 17.53 0.49
C PRO A 171 -6.16 17.70 -0.83
N PRO A 172 -6.84 18.02 -1.95
CA PRO A 172 -6.22 18.13 -3.28
C PRO A 172 -5.18 19.23 -3.39
N GLU A 173 -5.37 20.36 -2.70
CA GLU A 173 -4.42 21.46 -2.67
C GLU A 173 -3.09 21.06 -2.00
N GLN A 174 -3.16 20.24 -0.96
CA GLN A 174 -1.96 19.72 -0.29
C GLN A 174 -1.24 18.73 -1.20
N LEU A 175 -1.97 17.84 -1.87
CA LEU A 175 -1.37 16.90 -2.83
C LEU A 175 -0.66 17.65 -3.97
N ALA A 176 -1.28 18.70 -4.53
CA ALA A 176 -0.66 19.52 -5.56
C ALA A 176 0.63 20.21 -5.07
N ALA A 177 0.63 20.72 -3.83
CA ALA A 177 1.82 21.30 -3.22
C ALA A 177 2.94 20.24 -3.05
N ASP A 178 2.60 19.07 -2.51
CA ASP A 178 3.52 17.96 -2.28
C ASP A 178 4.15 17.45 -3.58
N VAL A 179 3.35 17.29 -4.64
CA VAL A 179 3.83 16.86 -5.96
C VAL A 179 4.80 17.89 -6.55
N ARG A 180 4.48 19.18 -6.47
CA ARG A 180 5.36 20.26 -6.97
C ARG A 180 6.68 20.34 -6.19
N GLN A 181 6.62 20.20 -4.87
CA GLN A 181 7.82 20.16 -4.05
C GLN A 181 8.68 18.92 -4.36
N THR A 182 8.05 17.75 -4.54
CA THR A 182 8.75 16.52 -4.92
C THR A 182 9.42 16.65 -6.29
N LYS A 183 8.75 17.26 -7.27
CA LYS A 183 9.36 17.58 -8.57
C LYS A 183 10.58 18.50 -8.43
N ALA A 184 10.53 19.49 -7.55
CA ALA A 184 11.68 20.36 -7.31
C ALA A 184 12.86 19.58 -6.69
N LEU A 185 12.58 18.73 -5.69
CA LEU A 185 13.59 17.93 -5.00
C LEU A 185 14.26 16.90 -5.93
N LEU A 186 13.47 16.22 -6.77
CA LEU A 186 13.93 15.15 -7.65
C LEU A 186 14.20 15.62 -9.09
N GLY A 187 14.00 16.91 -9.38
CA GLY A 187 14.25 17.51 -10.70
C GLY A 187 15.65 17.24 -11.24
N PRO A 188 16.72 17.33 -10.42
CA PRO A 188 18.07 17.02 -10.86
C PRO A 188 18.31 15.56 -11.29
N CYS A 189 17.41 14.62 -10.96
CA CYS A 189 17.49 13.24 -11.46
C CYS A 189 17.25 13.16 -12.98
N GLY A 190 16.59 14.16 -13.56
CA GLY A 190 16.13 14.13 -14.95
C GLY A 190 14.83 13.32 -15.13
N PRO A 191 14.10 13.55 -16.24
CA PRO A 191 12.72 13.11 -16.41
C PRO A 191 12.56 11.58 -16.49
N ALA A 192 13.52 10.87 -17.10
CA ALA A 192 13.45 9.41 -17.23
C ALA A 192 13.60 8.71 -15.86
N ALA A 193 14.63 9.08 -15.09
CA ALA A 193 14.85 8.56 -13.75
C ALA A 193 13.73 8.98 -12.79
N PHE A 194 13.24 10.22 -12.88
CA PHE A 194 12.09 10.68 -12.10
C PHE A 194 10.87 9.76 -12.31
N ARG A 195 10.54 9.43 -13.56
CA ARG A 195 9.42 8.53 -13.86
C ARG A 195 9.64 7.13 -13.31
N GLN A 196 10.84 6.58 -13.49
CA GLN A 196 11.19 5.26 -12.97
C GLN A 196 11.07 5.22 -11.44
N LEU A 197 11.67 6.19 -10.75
CA LEU A 197 11.66 6.29 -9.29
C LEU A 197 10.24 6.36 -8.73
N LEU A 198 9.38 7.20 -9.31
CA LEU A 198 7.99 7.30 -8.83
C LEU A 198 7.16 6.06 -9.20
N GLY A 199 7.43 5.42 -10.35
CA GLY A 199 6.78 4.18 -10.73
C GLY A 199 7.08 3.04 -9.75
N GLU A 200 8.34 2.92 -9.30
CA GLU A 200 8.78 1.89 -8.36
C GLU A 200 8.51 2.24 -6.89
N TYR A 201 8.58 3.53 -6.54
CA TYR A 201 8.44 4.03 -5.16
C TYR A 201 7.43 5.18 -5.07
N PRO A 202 6.12 4.92 -5.21
CA PRO A 202 5.09 5.97 -5.19
C PRO A 202 5.06 6.79 -3.89
N GLN A 203 5.54 6.22 -2.78
CA GLN A 203 5.65 6.93 -1.50
C GLN A 203 6.59 8.15 -1.54
N LEU A 204 7.45 8.27 -2.55
CA LEU A 204 8.33 9.43 -2.75
C LEU A 204 7.55 10.69 -3.17
N LEU A 205 6.28 10.56 -3.57
CA LEU A 205 5.40 11.72 -3.81
C LEU A 205 5.16 12.57 -2.54
N ARG A 206 5.49 12.05 -1.37
CA ARG A 206 5.55 12.83 -0.13
C ARG A 206 6.93 13.49 -0.01
N PRO A 207 7.02 14.84 0.09
CA PRO A 207 8.30 15.54 0.14
C PRO A 207 9.22 15.08 1.28
N ALA A 208 8.66 14.70 2.43
CA ALA A 208 9.42 14.16 3.56
C ALA A 208 10.18 12.88 3.19
N ASN A 209 9.54 11.96 2.45
CA ASN A 209 10.15 10.71 2.03
C ASN A 209 11.21 10.93 0.95
N ALA A 210 10.95 11.80 -0.02
CA ALA A 210 11.95 12.19 -1.02
C ALA A 210 13.18 12.83 -0.35
N THR A 211 12.96 13.71 0.62
CA THR A 211 14.03 14.35 1.40
C THR A 211 14.86 13.33 2.17
N ALA A 212 14.21 12.42 2.91
CA ALA A 212 14.89 11.36 3.66
C ALA A 212 15.72 10.45 2.74
N LEU A 213 15.18 10.08 1.57
CA LEU A 213 15.92 9.31 0.57
C LEU A 213 17.18 10.06 0.09
N LEU A 214 17.04 11.33 -0.29
CA LEU A 214 18.16 12.14 -0.77
C LEU A 214 19.22 12.34 0.31
N ASP A 215 18.80 12.54 1.57
CA ASP A 215 19.70 12.67 2.71
C ASP A 215 20.48 11.39 2.99
N GLU A 216 19.85 10.23 2.80
CA GLU A 216 20.48 8.92 2.98
C GLU A 216 21.45 8.60 1.84
N VAL A 217 21.07 8.88 0.60
CA VAL A 217 21.99 8.78 -0.55
C VAL A 217 23.18 9.72 -0.36
N ALA A 218 22.93 10.96 0.05
CA ALA A 218 24.01 11.90 0.32
C ALA A 218 24.96 11.41 1.44
N ARG A 219 24.42 10.74 2.46
CA ARG A 219 25.19 10.14 3.56
C ARG A 219 26.03 8.96 3.07
N LEU A 220 25.43 8.01 2.37
CA LEU A 220 26.09 6.79 1.88
C LEU A 220 27.24 7.06 0.91
N PHE A 221 27.14 8.15 0.13
CA PHE A 221 28.13 8.52 -0.87
C PHE A 221 29.02 9.71 -0.47
N GLY A 222 28.99 10.13 0.80
CA GLY A 222 29.86 11.22 1.30
C GLY A 222 29.63 12.56 0.60
N LEU A 223 28.41 12.84 0.14
CA LEU A 223 28.07 14.04 -0.65
C LEU A 223 27.81 15.27 0.22
N ARG A 224 27.74 15.12 1.54
CA ARG A 224 27.72 16.22 2.52
C ARG A 224 29.15 16.73 2.64
N GLY A 225 29.52 17.69 1.80
CA GLY A 225 30.92 18.04 1.56
C GLY A 225 31.73 18.38 2.83
N GLY A 226 32.97 17.86 2.86
CA GLY A 226 34.15 18.47 3.47
C GLY A 226 34.23 18.51 4.99
N GLU A 227 35.01 17.59 5.58
CA GLU A 227 35.51 17.64 6.97
C GLU A 227 36.44 18.85 7.27
N GLY A 228 36.48 19.87 6.41
CA GLY A 228 37.42 20.99 6.49
C GLY A 228 36.74 22.32 6.80
N GLY A 229 36.57 22.62 8.09
CA GLY A 229 36.67 23.97 8.68
C GLY A 229 35.66 25.05 8.25
N GLY A 230 34.86 25.51 9.22
CA GLY A 230 34.21 26.83 9.16
C GLY A 230 32.73 26.79 9.45
N GLY A 231 32.37 26.89 10.73
CA GLY A 231 30.98 27.01 11.17
C GLY A 231 30.32 28.27 10.60
N GLY A 232 29.27 28.09 9.81
CA GLY A 232 28.42 29.20 9.36
C GLY A 232 27.69 28.88 8.06
N GLY A 233 26.47 28.33 8.16
CA GLY A 233 25.56 28.19 7.00
C GLY A 233 25.05 26.76 6.73
N GLY A 234 24.49 26.07 7.73
CA GLY A 234 24.08 24.66 7.62
C GLY A 234 22.98 24.34 6.59
N GLY A 235 22.20 25.31 6.11
CA GLY A 235 21.11 25.07 5.16
C GLY A 235 21.58 24.80 3.72
N GLY A 236 22.44 25.68 3.19
CA GLY A 236 22.87 25.60 1.78
C GLY A 236 23.73 24.37 1.47
N ALA A 237 24.56 23.94 2.43
CA ALA A 237 25.38 22.74 2.26
C ALA A 237 24.54 21.45 2.15
N VAL A 238 23.45 21.36 2.93
CA VAL A 238 22.51 20.23 2.90
C VAL A 238 21.75 20.20 1.57
N GLU A 239 21.25 21.35 1.12
CA GLU A 239 20.56 21.46 -0.16
C GLU A 239 21.48 21.09 -1.34
N ALA A 240 22.72 21.57 -1.34
CA ALA A 240 23.70 21.19 -2.35
C ALA A 240 24.02 19.68 -2.33
N ALA A 241 24.08 19.06 -1.14
CA ALA A 241 24.27 17.62 -1.00
C ALA A 241 23.08 16.83 -1.58
N ARG A 242 21.84 17.29 -1.32
CA ARG A 242 20.62 16.69 -1.87
C ARG A 242 20.55 16.83 -3.39
N MET A 243 20.93 17.98 -3.94
CA MET A 243 21.01 18.17 -5.40
C MET A 243 22.01 17.19 -6.05
N ARG A 244 23.18 16.98 -5.43
CA ARG A 244 24.15 15.98 -5.89
C ARG A 244 23.62 14.56 -5.77
N ALA A 245 22.94 14.23 -4.66
CA ALA A 245 22.29 12.93 -4.47
C ALA A 245 21.19 12.67 -5.52
N ALA A 246 20.37 13.68 -5.83
CA ALA A 246 19.35 13.59 -6.89
C ALA A 246 20.01 13.36 -8.26
N ALA A 247 21.06 14.10 -8.61
CA ALA A 247 21.81 13.86 -9.84
C ALA A 247 22.42 12.44 -9.91
N LEU A 248 22.88 11.91 -8.76
CA LEU A 248 23.40 10.55 -8.67
C LEU A 248 22.31 9.50 -8.89
N LEU A 249 21.13 9.69 -8.27
CA LEU A 249 19.94 8.86 -8.51
C LEU A 249 19.48 8.93 -9.97
N GLY A 250 19.62 10.09 -10.61
CA GLY A 250 19.36 10.26 -12.04
C GLY A 250 20.17 9.33 -12.93
N ARG A 251 21.44 9.11 -12.55
CA ARG A 251 22.35 8.19 -13.25
C ARG A 251 22.14 6.74 -12.84
N ASN A 252 21.70 6.49 -11.61
CA ASN A 252 21.54 5.15 -11.03
C ASN A 252 20.24 5.03 -10.21
N PRO A 253 19.06 4.93 -10.85
CA PRO A 253 17.78 4.89 -10.14
C PRO A 253 17.65 3.70 -9.17
N GLY A 254 18.30 2.57 -9.48
CA GLY A 254 18.32 1.37 -8.65
C GLY A 254 18.93 1.54 -7.25
N LEU A 255 19.61 2.66 -6.97
CA LEU A 255 20.10 2.98 -5.64
C LEU A 255 18.98 3.33 -4.65
N ALA A 256 17.79 3.68 -5.15
CA ALA A 256 16.67 4.07 -4.30
C ALA A 256 16.17 2.94 -3.39
N GLY A 257 16.12 1.69 -3.90
CA GLY A 257 15.66 0.53 -3.13
C GLY A 257 16.50 0.25 -1.88
N PRO A 258 17.84 0.06 -2.03
CA PRO A 258 18.73 -0.14 -0.89
C PRO A 258 18.70 1.05 0.10
N ALA A 259 18.69 2.29 -0.40
CA ALA A 259 18.66 3.48 0.46
C ALA A 259 17.33 3.62 1.22
N ALA A 260 16.19 3.35 0.59
CA ALA A 260 14.88 3.42 1.22
C ALA A 260 14.72 2.35 2.32
N SER A 261 15.21 1.12 2.09
CA SER A 261 15.17 0.06 3.10
C SER A 261 15.92 0.46 4.37
N LEU A 262 17.07 1.12 4.23
CA LEU A 262 17.90 1.55 5.35
C LEU A 262 17.22 2.64 6.21
N THR A 263 16.41 3.53 5.63
CA THR A 263 15.61 4.50 6.42
C THR A 263 14.55 3.85 7.30
N SER A 264 14.06 2.66 6.93
CA SER A 264 13.14 1.89 7.78
C SER A 264 13.86 1.03 8.84
N GLN A 265 15.16 0.78 8.62
CA GLN A 265 16.03 -0.01 9.49
C GLN A 265 16.88 0.83 10.45
N THR A 266 16.87 2.16 10.36
CA THR A 266 17.41 3.03 11.43
C THR A 266 16.62 2.94 12.75
N ARG A 267 15.73 1.95 12.87
CA ARG A 267 15.14 1.43 14.10
C ARG A 267 16.19 0.70 14.95
N GLY A 268 17.12 1.51 15.42
CA GLY A 268 18.13 1.22 16.42
C GLY A 268 18.54 2.46 17.21
N GLU A 269 17.90 3.63 17.03
CA GLU A 269 17.71 4.54 18.16
C GLU A 269 16.81 3.78 19.15
N ARG A 270 17.46 2.96 19.96
CA ARG A 270 16.84 2.30 21.10
C ARG A 270 16.24 3.43 21.91
N ASP A 271 14.93 3.34 22.13
CA ASP A 271 14.22 4.20 23.05
C ASP A 271 15.08 4.37 24.31
N PRO A 272 15.43 5.60 24.73
CA PRO A 272 16.22 5.80 25.94
C PRO A 272 15.58 5.11 27.17
N GLU A 273 14.26 4.92 27.19
CA GLU A 273 13.59 4.07 28.18
C GLU A 273 13.97 2.59 28.06
N TYR A 274 14.02 2.04 26.85
CA TYR A 274 14.47 0.66 26.62
C TYR A 274 15.93 0.45 27.03
N LEU A 275 16.80 1.44 26.77
CA LEU A 275 18.18 1.40 27.25
C LEU A 275 18.25 1.46 28.78
N ALA A 276 17.47 2.34 29.41
CA ALA A 276 17.42 2.44 30.87
C ALA A 276 16.96 1.13 31.52
N ASP A 277 15.93 0.47 30.99
CA ASP A 277 15.41 -0.80 31.52
C ASP A 277 16.41 -1.95 31.37
N THR A 278 17.14 -2.02 30.25
CA THR A 278 18.17 -3.06 30.08
C THR A 278 19.38 -2.88 31.01
N THR A 279 19.68 -1.66 31.44
CA THR A 279 20.78 -1.39 32.38
C THR A 279 20.40 -1.56 33.85
N ARG A 280 19.10 -1.45 34.19
CA ARG A 280 18.62 -1.58 35.57
C ARG A 280 18.49 -3.04 36.04
N ALA A 281 18.46 -4.00 35.12
CA ALA A 281 18.32 -5.44 35.43
C ALA A 281 19.63 -6.14 35.85
N GLY A 282 20.74 -5.41 36.00
CA GLY A 282 22.06 -5.97 36.34
C GLY A 282 22.66 -5.51 37.67
N GLY A 283 21.89 -4.86 38.53
CA GLY A 283 22.32 -4.36 39.85
C GLY A 283 21.65 -5.08 41.01
#